data_AF-A0A3P8TNJ4-F1
#
_entry.id   AF-A0A3P8TNJ4-F1
#
_cell.length_a   1.000
_cell.length_b   1.000
_cell.length_c   1.000
_cell.angle_alpha   90.00
_cell.angle_beta   90.00
_cell.angle_gamma   90.00
#
_symmetry.space_group_name_H-M   'P 1'
#
loop_
_entity.id
_entity.type
_entity.pdbx_description
1 polymer ?
#
loop_
_entity_poly.entity_id
_entity_poly.type
_entity_poly.pdbx_seq_one_letter_code
_entity_poly.pdbx_strand_id
1 'polypeptide(L)'
;MLQADSTTSALSMFCFPGEGIKVVASIQNRSSSEVRPKYCLDKKCSYFAKGKWKVETEEILKVWGEHLPLHANRTVTKIITVPPTTPASILNCSIIRVEYRLRVCIYLQTLSNDGSHTE
;
A
#
# COMPACT_ATOMS: atom_id res chain seq x y z
N MET A 1 16.11 -15.08 -5.29
CA MET A 1 15.19 -14.64 -6.35
C MET A 1 13.79 -14.58 -5.74
N LEU A 2 13.37 -13.41 -5.26
CA LEU A 2 12.03 -13.21 -4.71
C LEU A 2 11.06 -13.11 -5.87
N GLN A 3 10.43 -14.22 -6.24
CA GLN A 3 9.26 -14.19 -7.09
C GLN A 3 8.06 -13.92 -6.18
N ALA A 4 8.00 -12.69 -5.66
CA ALA A 4 6.72 -12.14 -5.28
C ALA A 4 6.06 -11.80 -6.62
N ASP A 5 5.12 -12.63 -7.06
CA ASP A 5 4.09 -12.17 -7.99
C ASP A 5 3.19 -11.17 -7.24
N SER A 6 3.79 -10.13 -6.64
CA SER A 6 3.08 -8.91 -6.31
C SER A 6 2.84 -8.24 -7.65
N THR A 7 1.80 -8.67 -8.35
CA THR A 7 1.20 -7.87 -9.41
C THR A 7 0.90 -6.52 -8.76
N THR A 8 1.80 -5.55 -8.94
CA THR A 8 1.60 -4.18 -8.49
C THR A 8 0.60 -3.59 -9.47
N SER A 9 -0.64 -4.02 -9.33
CA SER A 9 -1.78 -3.41 -9.98
C SER A 9 -2.09 -2.18 -9.15
N ALA A 10 -1.47 -1.06 -9.52
CA ALA A 10 -1.96 0.23 -9.06
C ALA A 10 -3.34 0.43 -9.70
N LEU A 11 -4.39 0.00 -9.00
CA LEU A 11 -5.76 0.23 -9.43
C LEU A 11 -6.04 1.71 -9.19
N SER A 12 -6.12 2.50 -10.27
CA SER A 12 -6.72 3.83 -10.18
C SER A 12 -8.19 3.63 -9.83
N MET A 13 -8.58 4.01 -8.63
CA MET A 13 -9.90 3.73 -8.09
C MET A 13 -10.63 5.03 -7.78
N PHE A 14 -11.95 5.04 -7.99
CA PHE A 14 -12.82 6.05 -7.42
C PHE A 14 -12.83 5.85 -5.90
N CYS A 15 -12.34 6.83 -5.16
CA CYS A 15 -12.24 6.76 -3.71
C CYS A 15 -13.48 7.38 -3.10
N PHE A 16 -14.31 6.57 -2.44
CA PHE A 16 -15.46 7.05 -1.68
C PHE A 16 -15.09 7.17 -0.19
N PRO A 17 -15.27 8.34 0.43
CA PRO A 17 -14.91 8.54 1.83
C PRO A 17 -15.71 7.60 2.74
N GLY A 18 -15.05 6.98 3.71
CA GLY A 18 -15.69 6.02 4.63
C GLY A 18 -15.87 4.61 4.07
N GLU A 19 -15.58 4.37 2.79
CA GLU A 19 -15.71 3.03 2.18
C GLU A 19 -14.59 2.08 2.64
N GLY A 20 -14.94 0.80 2.82
CA GLY A 20 -14.00 -0.27 3.08
C GLY A 20 -13.50 -0.94 1.80
N ILE A 21 -12.21 -0.82 1.50
CA ILE A 21 -11.57 -1.46 0.36
C ILE A 21 -11.10 -2.85 0.77
N LYS A 22 -11.68 -3.91 0.18
CA LYS A 22 -11.26 -5.30 0.43
C LYS A 22 -10.09 -5.67 -0.47
N VAL A 23 -8.92 -5.91 0.12
CA VAL A 23 -7.70 -6.38 -0.54
C VAL A 23 -7.53 -7.87 -0.28
N VAL A 24 -7.43 -8.66 -1.35
CA VAL A 24 -7.09 -10.09 -1.30
C VAL A 24 -5.77 -10.27 -2.00
N ALA A 25 -4.76 -10.80 -1.30
CA ALA A 25 -3.42 -10.99 -1.84
C ALA A 25 -2.94 -12.43 -1.61
N SER A 26 -2.47 -13.09 -2.66
CA SER A 26 -1.78 -14.37 -2.57
C SER A 26 -0.29 -14.12 -2.39
N ILE A 27 0.26 -14.50 -1.25
CA ILE A 27 1.66 -14.24 -0.87
C ILE A 27 2.41 -15.56 -0.79
N GLN A 28 3.46 -15.68 -1.60
CA GLN A 28 4.42 -16.79 -1.56
C GLN A 28 5.74 -16.29 -0.97
N ASN A 29 5.91 -16.45 0.33
CA ASN A 29 7.17 -16.16 1.00
C ASN A 29 8.14 -17.32 0.81
N ARG A 30 9.00 -17.27 -0.21
CA ARG A 30 10.07 -18.27 -0.39
C ARG A 30 11.39 -17.89 0.31
N SER A 31 11.37 -16.85 1.12
CA SER A 31 12.55 -16.40 1.86
C SER A 31 12.74 -17.17 3.16
N SER A 32 13.94 -17.04 3.73
CA SER A 32 14.32 -17.55 5.05
C SER A 32 13.97 -16.57 6.19
N SER A 33 13.20 -15.52 5.92
CA SER A 33 12.79 -14.53 6.90
C SER A 33 11.27 -14.46 6.98
N GLU A 34 10.77 -14.06 8.14
CA GLU A 34 9.37 -13.67 8.27
C GLU A 34 9.11 -12.41 7.42
N VAL A 35 7.93 -12.35 6.81
CA VAL A 35 7.51 -11.19 6.03
C VAL A 35 6.24 -10.58 6.60
N ARG A 36 6.10 -9.26 6.45
CA ARG A 36 4.89 -8.54 6.83
C ARG A 36 4.42 -7.66 5.67
N PRO A 37 3.18 -7.84 5.18
CA PRO A 37 2.62 -6.96 4.17
C PRO A 37 2.25 -5.61 4.80
N LYS A 38 2.53 -4.55 4.05
CA LYS A 38 2.16 -3.16 4.34
C LYS A 38 1.24 -2.66 3.25
N TYR A 39 0.10 -2.13 3.66
CA TYR A 39 -0.89 -1.56 2.77
C TYR A 39 -0.87 -0.03 2.92
N CYS A 40 -0.68 0.69 1.82
CA CYS A 40 -0.67 2.16 1.79
C CYS A 40 -1.74 2.66 0.81
N LEU A 41 -2.55 3.62 1.23
CA LEU A 41 -3.36 4.42 0.31
C LEU A 41 -2.69 5.78 0.16
N ASP A 42 -2.29 6.14 -1.05
CA ASP A 42 -1.74 7.46 -1.34
C ASP A 42 -2.68 8.26 -2.21
N LYS A 43 -2.69 9.58 -2.00
CA LYS A 43 -3.31 10.56 -2.88
C LYS A 43 -2.24 11.22 -3.73
N LYS A 44 -2.44 11.21 -5.04
CA LYS A 44 -1.62 11.92 -6.01
C LYS A 44 -2.42 13.10 -6.57
N CYS A 45 -1.99 14.31 -6.25
CA CYS A 45 -2.54 15.54 -6.80
C CYS A 45 -1.63 16.03 -7.93
N SER A 46 -2.17 16.16 -9.14
CA SER A 46 -1.47 16.71 -10.30
C SER A 46 -2.10 18.05 -10.66
N TYR A 47 -1.30 19.10 -10.78
CA TYR A 47 -1.74 20.45 -11.14
C TYR A 47 -1.13 20.81 -12.49
N PHE A 48 -1.93 21.34 -13.41
CA PHE A 48 -1.56 21.69 -14.77
C PHE A 48 -1.92 23.15 -15.03
N ALA A 49 -0.93 23.99 -15.30
CA ALA A 49 -1.14 25.40 -15.61
C ALA A 49 -0.04 25.94 -16.51
N LYS A 50 -0.41 26.71 -17.54
CA LYS A 50 0.53 27.40 -18.45
C LYS A 50 1.61 26.46 -19.04
N GLY A 51 1.24 25.23 -19.42
CA GLY A 51 2.16 24.23 -19.97
C GLY A 51 3.12 23.59 -18.95
N LYS A 52 3.02 23.96 -17.66
CA LYS A 52 3.77 23.35 -16.57
C LYS A 52 2.87 22.39 -15.79
N TRP A 53 3.50 21.43 -15.13
CA TRP A 53 2.81 20.55 -14.20
C TRP A 53 3.58 20.38 -12.89
N LYS A 54 2.84 20.16 -11.80
CA LYS A 54 3.36 19.81 -10.48
C LYS A 54 2.62 18.57 -10.00
N VAL A 55 3.34 17.63 -9.39
CA VAL A 55 2.74 16.50 -8.68
C VAL A 55 3.09 16.57 -7.22
N GLU A 56 2.08 16.35 -6.39
CA GLU A 56 2.20 16.14 -4.95
C GLU A 56 1.66 14.76 -4.63
N THR A 57 2.32 14.07 -3.71
CA THR A 57 1.89 12.76 -3.21
C THR A 57 1.81 12.81 -1.70
N GLU A 58 0.69 12.35 -1.16
CA GLU A 58 0.40 12.32 0.27
C GLU A 58 -0.01 10.90 0.66
N GLU A 59 0.57 10.36 1.74
CA GLU A 59 0.11 9.11 2.34
C GLU A 59 -1.16 9.39 3.14
N ILE A 60 -2.29 8.80 2.74
CA ILE A 60 -3.58 8.96 3.40
C ILE A 60 -3.69 8.01 4.60
N LEU A 61 -3.21 6.77 4.41
CA LEU A 61 -3.17 5.78 5.48
C LEU A 61 -2.09 4.74 5.21
N LYS A 62 -1.64 4.14 6.31
CA LYS A 62 -0.72 3.02 6.32
C LYS A 62 -1.17 1.98 7.33
N VAL A 63 -1.40 0.77 6.87
CA VAL A 63 -1.85 -0.34 7.71
C VAL A 63 -0.93 -1.53 7.51
N TRP A 64 -0.47 -2.10 8.61
CA TRP A 64 0.27 -3.35 8.58
C TRP A 64 -0.67 -4.55 8.62
N GLY A 65 -0.35 -5.57 7.83
CA GLY A 65 -1.00 -6.87 7.91
C GLY A 65 -0.40 -7.77 8.98
N GLU A 66 -0.84 -9.02 8.95
CA GLU A 66 -0.32 -10.10 9.77
C GLU A 66 1.07 -10.53 9.32
N HIS A 67 1.84 -11.06 10.25
CA HIS A 67 3.14 -11.65 9.96
C HIS A 67 2.95 -13.00 9.27
N LEU A 68 3.78 -13.26 8.26
CA LEU A 68 3.78 -14.49 7.49
C LEU A 68 5.13 -15.18 7.66
N PRO A 69 5.15 -16.43 8.17
CA PRO A 69 6.39 -17.12 8.47
C PRO A 69 7.22 -17.36 7.21
N LEU A 70 8.48 -17.72 7.41
CA LEU A 70 9.36 -18.21 6.36
C LEU A 70 8.71 -19.38 5.61
N HIS A 71 9.01 -19.49 4.32
CA HIS A 71 8.47 -20.54 3.43
C HIS A 71 6.93 -20.63 3.37
N ALA A 72 6.19 -19.60 3.78
CA ALA A 72 4.74 -19.58 3.76
C ALA A 72 4.16 -19.38 2.35
N ASN A 73 3.03 -20.05 2.08
CA ASN A 73 2.16 -19.75 0.95
C ASN A 73 0.75 -19.51 1.52
N ARG A 74 0.29 -18.26 1.51
CA ARG A 74 -1.00 -17.87 2.11
C ARG A 74 -1.72 -16.82 1.29
N THR A 75 -3.03 -16.96 1.20
CA THR A 75 -3.92 -15.88 0.77
C THR A 75 -4.36 -15.08 1.98
N VAL A 76 -4.06 -13.79 2.00
CA VAL A 76 -4.48 -12.87 3.07
C VAL A 76 -5.59 -11.95 2.57
N THR A 77 -6.53 -11.65 3.45
CA THR A 77 -7.59 -10.67 3.19
C THR A 77 -7.47 -9.53 4.20
N LYS A 78 -7.44 -8.28 3.71
CA LYS A 78 -7.43 -7.09 4.56
C LYS A 78 -8.47 -6.09 4.07
N ILE A 79 -9.26 -5.55 4.99
CA ILE A 79 -10.14 -4.41 4.70
C ILE A 79 -9.40 -3.14 5.13
N ILE A 80 -9.33 -2.18 4.21
CA ILE A 80 -8.74 -0.86 4.42
C ILE A 80 -9.85 0.16 4.35
N THR A 81 -10.16 0.81 5.46
CA THR A 81 -11.19 1.83 5.51
C THR A 81 -10.62 3.17 5.08
N VAL A 82 -11.20 3.78 4.06
CA VAL A 82 -10.89 5.14 3.63
C VAL A 82 -11.35 6.11 4.72
N PRO A 83 -10.49 7.02 5.22
CA PRO A 83 -10.90 8.02 6.20
C PRO A 83 -12.09 8.85 5.67
N PRO A 84 -13.14 9.12 6.46
CA PRO A 84 -14.28 9.93 6.03
C PRO A 84 -13.92 11.36 5.63
N THR A 85 -12.76 11.85 6.09
CA THR A 85 -12.20 13.17 5.75
C THR A 85 -11.46 13.20 4.41
N THR A 86 -11.33 12.05 3.73
CA THR A 86 -10.63 11.95 2.45
C THR A 86 -11.44 12.69 1.36
N PRO A 87 -10.86 13.59 0.56
CA PRO A 87 -11.60 14.24 -0.51
C PRO A 87 -11.89 13.26 -1.66
N ALA A 88 -12.96 13.51 -2.43
CA ALA A 88 -13.29 12.69 -3.59
C ALA A 88 -12.20 12.75 -4.69
N SER A 89 -12.11 11.72 -5.52
CA SER A 89 -11.23 11.71 -6.69
C SER A 89 -11.71 12.70 -7.76
N ILE A 90 -10.76 13.37 -8.42
CA ILE A 90 -11.02 14.27 -9.56
C ILE A 90 -10.23 13.72 -10.74
N LEU A 91 -10.87 12.96 -11.63
CA LEU A 91 -10.19 12.30 -12.75
C LEU A 91 -10.35 13.07 -14.08
N ASN A 92 -11.45 13.81 -14.22
CA ASN A 92 -11.88 14.44 -15.47
C ASN A 92 -11.78 15.97 -15.41
N CYS A 93 -10.60 16.51 -15.09
CA CYS A 93 -10.36 17.95 -15.11
C CYS A 93 -8.98 18.26 -15.73
N SER A 94 -8.92 19.31 -16.55
CA SER A 94 -7.72 19.70 -17.30
C SER A 94 -6.71 20.50 -16.47
N ILE A 95 -7.11 21.02 -15.31
CA ILE A 95 -6.29 21.87 -14.44
C ILE A 95 -5.79 21.10 -13.22
N ILE A 96 -6.62 20.25 -12.62
CA ILE A 96 -6.29 19.51 -11.40
C ILE A 96 -6.76 18.07 -11.55
N ARG A 97 -5.91 17.10 -11.20
CA ARG A 97 -6.27 15.68 -11.13
C ARG A 97 -5.91 15.11 -9.78
N VAL A 98 -6.88 14.50 -9.10
CA VAL A 98 -6.71 13.85 -7.79
C VAL A 98 -6.98 12.37 -7.98
N GLU A 99 -5.91 11.58 -7.92
CA GLU A 99 -5.91 10.12 -8.06
C GLU A 99 -5.59 9.46 -6.71
N TYR A 100 -6.24 8.36 -6.39
CA TYR A 100 -5.88 7.53 -5.24
C TYR A 100 -5.24 6.23 -5.72
N ARG A 101 -4.21 5.79 -5.00
CA ARG A 101 -3.43 4.58 -5.33
C ARG A 101 -3.28 3.72 -4.09
N LEU A 102 -3.78 2.50 -4.18
CA LEU A 102 -3.53 1.47 -3.20
C LEU A 102 -2.22 0.73 -3.56
N ARG A 103 -1.29 0.65 -2.62
CA ARG A 103 -0.04 -0.11 -2.75
C ARG A 103 0.02 -1.19 -1.68
N VAL A 104 0.54 -2.36 -2.06
CA VAL A 104 0.87 -3.46 -1.15
C VAL A 104 2.36 -3.74 -1.28
N CYS A 105 3.10 -3.59 -0.19
CA CYS A 105 4.54 -3.84 -0.13
C CYS A 105 4.84 -4.94 0.88
N ILE A 106 5.76 -5.85 0.56
CA ILE A 106 6.19 -6.90 1.49
C ILE A 106 7.48 -6.44 2.18
N TYR A 107 7.48 -6.41 3.51
CA TYR A 107 8.65 -6.10 4.32
C TYR A 107 9.24 -7.36 4.90
N LEU A 108 10.55 -7.55 4.73
CA LEU A 108 11.31 -8.57 5.43
C LEU A 108 11.53 -8.12 6.86
N GLN A 109 11.19 -8.95 7.83
CA GLN A 109 11.67 -8.78 9.19
C GLN A 109 13.02 -9.45 9.30
N THR A 110 14.08 -8.67 9.19
CA THR A 110 15.42 -9.13 9.56
C THR A 110 15.48 -9.23 11.08
N LEU A 111 15.89 -10.38 11.60
CA LEU A 111 16.28 -10.51 13.00
C LEU A 111 17.54 -9.67 13.22
N SER A 112 17.40 -8.41 13.61
CA SER A 112 18.48 -7.75 14.34
C SER A 112 18.53 -8.42 15.70
N ASN A 113 19.51 -9.31 15.85
CA ASN A 113 19.86 -9.96 17.10
C ASN A 113 20.41 -8.88 18.03
N ASP A 114 19.53 -8.15 18.72
CA ASP A 114 19.98 -7.24 19.76
C ASP A 114 20.37 -8.07 20.98
N GLY A 115 21.58 -7.82 21.45
CA GLY A 115 22.33 -8.72 22.32
C GLY A 115 21.57 -9.09 23.58
N SER A 116 21.58 -10.38 23.88
CA SER A 116 21.39 -10.90 25.23
C SER A 116 22.36 -10.19 26.18
N HIS A 117 21.86 -9.22 26.95
CA HIS A 117 22.45 -8.89 28.24
C HIS A 117 22.00 -9.97 29.23
N THR A 118 22.88 -10.94 29.47
CA THR A 118 22.80 -11.84 30.60
C THR A 118 23.03 -11.04 31.87
N GLU A 119 22.15 -11.20 32.86
CA GLU A 119 22.31 -10.71 34.24
C GLU A 119 23.56 -11.28 34.93
#